data_AF-A0A938SCY4-F1
#
_entry.id   AF-A0A938SCY4-F1
#
_cell.length_a   1.000
_cell.length_b   1.000
_cell.length_c   1.000
_cell.angle_alpha   90.00
_cell.angle_beta   90.00
_cell.angle_gamma   90.00
#
_symmetry.space_group_name_H-M   'P 1'
#
loop_
_entity.id
_entity.type
_entity.pdbx_description
1 polymer ?
#
loop_
_entity_poly.entity_id
_entity_poly.type
_entity_poly.pdbx_seq_one_letter_code
_entity_poly.pdbx_strand_id
1 'polypeptide(L)' 'MPTQYKAAVVGCGRMGGTIDDEVKDLPTLVHPYSHSAGYKACPRTNLVAGADPVEEKARKVCQRWDIPR' A
#
# COMPACT_ATOMS: atom_id res chain seq x y z
N MET A 1 4.26 -4.06 -24.34
CA MET A 1 4.15 -3.48 -22.99
C MET A 1 5.11 -4.22 -22.08
N PRO A 2 5.96 -3.54 -21.28
CA PRO A 2 6.81 -4.23 -20.30
C PRO A 2 5.93 -5.03 -19.32
N THR A 3 6.44 -6.17 -18.85
CA THR A 3 5.74 -7.03 -17.89
C THR A 3 5.41 -6.25 -16.61
N GLN A 4 4.12 -6.25 -16.21
CA GLN A 4 3.66 -5.66 -14.97
C GLN A 4 3.62 -6.74 -13.87
N TYR A 5 4.39 -6.53 -12.80
CA TYR A 5 4.45 -7.45 -11.67
C TYR A 5 3.22 -7.28 -10.77
N LYS A 6 2.61 -8.39 -10.39
CA LYS A 6 1.56 -8.40 -9.37
C LYS A 6 2.21 -8.33 -7.99
N ALA A 7 1.77 -7.39 -7.17
CA ALA A 7 2.20 -7.23 -5.79
C ALA A 7 1.02 -7.44 -4.84
N ALA A 8 1.31 -8.00 -3.67
CA ALA A 8 0.38 -8.10 -2.55
C ALA A 8 1.08 -7.60 -1.29
N VAL A 9 0.33 -6.96 -0.40
CA VAL A 9 0.85 -6.51 0.90
C VAL A 9 0.39 -7.48 1.98
N VAL A 10 1.34 -8.09 2.68
CA VAL A 10 1.08 -8.91 3.88
C VAL A 10 1.50 -8.09 5.09
N GLY A 11 0.53 -7.75 5.94
CA GLY A 11 0.67 -6.76 7.02
C GLY A 11 0.09 -5.42 6.62
N CYS A 12 -1.14 -5.15 7.03
CA CYS A 12 -1.90 -3.92 6.79
C CYS A 12 -1.76 -2.90 7.93
N GLY A 13 -0.58 -2.84 8.54
CA GLY A 13 -0.21 -1.82 9.52
C GLY A 13 0.17 -0.49 8.86
N ARG A 14 0.80 0.40 9.64
CA ARG A 14 1.24 1.73 9.20
C ARG A 14 2.01 1.69 7.87
N MET A 15 3.12 0.94 7.85
CA MET A 15 3.97 0.81 6.65
C MET A 15 3.30 0.01 5.52
N GLY A 16 2.29 -0.79 5.85
CA GLY A 16 1.50 -1.54 4.87
C GLY A 16 0.71 -0.61 3.95
N GLY A 17 0.17 0.51 4.46
CA GLY A 17 -0.62 1.38 3.59
C GLY A 17 -1.23 2.64 4.18
N THR A 18 -0.94 3.05 5.42
CA THR A 18 -1.58 4.24 6.03
C THR A 18 -0.61 5.32 6.50
N ILE A 19 0.69 5.01 6.64
CA ILE A 19 1.66 5.93 7.24
C ILE A 19 1.84 7.22 6.42
N ASP A 20 1.58 7.20 5.11
CA ASP A 20 1.64 8.40 4.26
C ASP A 20 0.75 9.54 4.79
N ASP A 21 -0.40 9.24 5.41
CA ASP A 21 -1.28 10.27 5.99
C ASP A 21 -0.65 10.95 7.22
N GLU A 22 0.15 10.20 7.98
CA GLU A 22 0.78 10.65 9.23
C GLU A 22 2.04 11.47 8.97
N VAL A 23 2.69 11.25 7.81
CA VAL A 23 4.01 11.80 7.50
C VAL A 23 4.03 12.82 6.36
N LYS A 24 2.87 13.13 5.77
CA LYS A 24 2.71 14.06 4.63
C LYS A 24 3.37 15.43 4.81
N ASP A 25 3.47 15.91 6.06
CA ASP A 25 4.00 17.23 6.40
C ASP A 25 5.44 17.17 6.94
N LEU A 26 6.08 15.99 6.92
CA LEU A 26 7.45 15.79 7.42
C LEU A 26 8.46 15.97 6.29
N PRO A 27 9.21 17.09 6.23
CA PRO A 27 10.10 17.41 5.10
C PRO A 27 11.33 16.50 5.01
N THR A 28 11.61 15.71 6.06
CA THR A 28 12.72 14.76 6.09
C THR A 28 12.39 13.40 5.49
N LEU A 29 11.12 13.16 5.13
CA LEU A 29 10.66 11.90 4.56
C LEU A 29 10.33 12.03 3.08
N VAL A 30 10.57 10.95 2.34
CA VAL A 30 10.32 10.87 0.90
C VAL A 30 9.06 10.06 0.67
N HIS A 31 8.13 10.62 -0.11
CA HIS A 31 6.91 9.95 -0.56
C HIS A 31 7.06 9.36 -1.97
N PRO A 32 6.34 8.28 -2.31
CA PRO A 32 5.45 7.48 -1.44
C PRO A 32 6.23 6.68 -0.39
N TYR A 33 5.71 6.59 0.82
CA TYR A 33 6.42 6.01 1.97
C TYR A 33 5.93 4.61 2.35
N SER A 34 4.63 4.34 2.31
CA SER A 34 4.10 2.98 2.53
C SER A 34 4.32 2.06 1.33
N HIS A 35 4.29 0.74 1.58
CA HIS A 35 4.37 -0.27 0.52
C HIS A 35 3.23 -0.15 -0.49
N SER A 36 1.98 -0.02 -0.02
CA SER A 36 0.83 0.13 -0.93
C SER A 36 0.93 1.37 -1.81
N ALA A 37 1.36 2.50 -1.24
CA ALA A 37 1.58 3.73 -2.01
C ALA A 37 2.69 3.56 -3.05
N GLY A 38 3.81 2.94 -2.66
CA GLY A 38 4.92 2.63 -3.56
C GLY A 38 4.51 1.74 -4.73
N TYR A 39 3.75 0.67 -4.46
CA TYR A 39 3.26 -0.22 -5.51
C TYR A 39 2.27 0.44 -6.47
N LYS A 40 1.43 1.37 -5.98
CA LYS A 40 0.51 2.13 -6.86
C LYS A 40 1.23 3.19 -7.69
N ALA A 41 2.30 3.79 -7.16
CA ALA A 41 3.08 4.80 -7.87
C ALA A 41 4.04 4.20 -8.91
N CYS A 42 4.52 2.97 -8.71
CA CYS A 42 5.45 2.32 -9.63
C CYS A 42 4.74 1.76 -10.88
N PRO A 43 5.06 2.23 -12.11
CA PRO A 43 4.38 1.77 -13.33
C PRO A 43 4.59 0.30 -13.68
N ARG A 44 5.61 -0.34 -13.07
CA ARG A 44 5.93 -1.75 -13.30
C ARG A 44 5.16 -2.68 -12.37
N THR A 45 4.38 -2.17 -11.43
CA THR A 45 3.63 -2.98 -10.47
C THR A 45 2.12 -2.76 -10.59
N ASN A 46 1.38 -3.80 -10.20
CA ASN A 46 -0.06 -3.75 -9.97
C ASN A 46 -0.30 -4.33 -8.58
N LEU A 47 -0.78 -3.50 -7.65
CA LEU A 47 -1.19 -3.95 -6.32
C LEU A 47 -2.54 -4.65 -6.43
N VAL A 48 -2.59 -5.95 -6.11
CA VAL A 48 -3.77 -6.79 -6.37
C VAL A 48 -4.41 -7.42 -5.13
N ALA A 49 -3.78 -7.33 -3.96
CA ALA A 49 -4.32 -7.88 -2.72
C ALA A 49 -3.67 -7.28 -1.47
N GLY A 50 -4.39 -7.32 -0.34
CA GLY A 50 -3.87 -7.04 0.99
C GLY A 50 -4.32 -8.10 2.00
N ALA A 51 -3.43 -8.52 2.89
CA ALA A 51 -3.71 -9.53 3.91
C ALA A 51 -3.20 -9.10 5.30
N ASP A 52 -4.00 -9.34 6.33
CA ASP A 52 -3.62 -9.11 7.74
C ASP A 52 -4.42 -10.08 8.63
N PRO A 53 -3.83 -10.61 9.72
CA PRO A 53 -4.58 -11.42 10.69
C PRO A 53 -5.71 -10.64 11.38
N VAL A 54 -5.62 -9.30 11.43
CA VAL A 54 -6.69 -8.44 11.92
C VAL A 54 -7.55 -8.00 10.75
N GLU A 55 -8.76 -8.56 10.63
CA GLU A 55 -9.67 -8.33 9.50
C GLU A 55 -9.95 -6.85 9.24
N GLU A 56 -10.12 -6.05 10.29
CA GLU A 56 -10.37 -4.60 10.17
C GLU A 56 -9.21 -3.89 9.47
N LYS A 57 -7.96 -4.25 9.78
CA LYS A 57 -6.77 -3.67 9.13
C LYS A 57 -6.71 -4.04 7.66
N ALA A 58 -6.95 -5.31 7.35
CA ALA A 58 -7.02 -5.80 5.97
C ALA A 58 -8.09 -5.03 5.18
N ARG A 59 -9.32 -4.93 5.71
CA ARG A 59 -10.41 -4.16 5.07
C ARG A 59 -10.05 -2.70 4.86
N LYS A 60 -9.50 -2.03 5.86
CA LYS A 60 -9.13 -0.61 5.78
C LYS A 60 -8.11 -0.34 4.66
N VAL A 61 -7.05 -1.14 4.58
CA VAL A 61 -6.03 -1.00 3.54
C VAL A 61 -6.58 -1.38 2.16
N CYS A 62 -7.31 -2.49 2.07
CA CYS A 62 -7.89 -2.94 0.80
C CYS A 62 -8.86 -1.92 0.22
N GLN A 63 -9.73 -1.34 1.06
CA GLN A 63 -10.64 -0.27 0.66
C GLN A 63 -9.90 1.01 0.25
N ARG A 64 -8.90 1.45 1.04
CA ARG A 64 -8.13 2.67 0.76
C ARG A 64 -7.44 2.61 -0.61
N TRP A 65 -6.91 1.45 -0.97
CA TRP A 65 -6.11 1.28 -2.19
C TRP A 65 -6.89 0.66 -3.36
N ASP A 66 -8.20 0.48 -3.20
CA ASP A 66 -9.09 -0.14 -4.19
C ASP A 66 -8.54 -1.48 -4.70
N ILE A 67 -8.36 -2.42 -3.77
CA ILE A 67 -7.87 -3.77 -4.05
C ILE A 67 -8.71 -4.82 -3.31
N PRO A 68 -8.79 -6.06 -3.83
CA PRO A 68 -9.40 -7.19 -3.13
C PRO A 68 -8.78 -7.45 -1.75
N ARG A 69 -9.63 -7.88 -0.82
CA ARG A 69 -9.23 -8.46 0.48
C ARG A 69 -9.17 -9.98 0.37
#